data_AF-A0A327VYW6-F1
#
_entry.id   AF-A0A327VYW6-F1
#
_cell.length_a   1.000
_cell.length_b   1.000
_cell.length_c   1.000
_cell.angle_alpha   90.00
_cell.angle_beta   90.00
_cell.angle_gamma   90.00
#
_symmetry.space_group_name_H-M   'P 1'
#
loop_
_entity.id
_entity.type
_entity.pdbx_description
1 polymer ?
#
loop_
_entity_poly.entity_id
_entity_poly.type
_entity_poly.pdbx_seq_one_letter_code
_entity_poly.pdbx_strand_id
1 'polypeptide(L)'
;MRTPHRISNDRVPFDGWQEESVPEQPGGTPDATTRYASPYDELADLDDARRADNPLDDVLREEPAYRDGGQWPDEEWSPPDHRGRGRRRFGSLSLAVKGVVAVLVLTAFLALADRWAVLYAEHRAAQQLKKELKLTAAPEVEIEGFPFLTQLADRRVDELKVTVPDVAADRITLAKVQATAQDVRIQGDGFTDISGATVDRMQGEVLLSFADLNRELGASQVTFTGHGDNRVLARGTLPVAGHDLKVRADARIQRLGASGISTDIDNMSLAIGDLATYRPGTGADEGLHLTPKSVARITAETDKARRLLSVPAIVHRVGVPAGAVRQAEHSDEKLSELTGSPTFVKKLMGMNLIDIAIDNPWLLQKLGIDPDLLDGLTKLTRPELADRLSLAFQLPKLPGDHGYVRLRDVKVEKEGIRVDLSGAGLSVGK
;
A
#
# COMPACT_ATOMS: atom_id res chain seq x y z
N MET A 1 -49.07 -23.51 -10.14
CA MET A 1 -48.50 -24.87 -10.25
C MET A 1 -47.68 -24.94 -11.53
N ARG A 2 -46.34 -24.91 -11.41
CA ARG A 2 -45.39 -25.32 -12.46
C ARG A 2 -44.01 -25.49 -11.82
N THR A 3 -43.55 -26.73 -11.82
CA THR A 3 -42.17 -27.20 -11.67
C THR A 3 -42.10 -28.50 -12.49
N PRO A 4 -40.93 -28.97 -12.93
CA PRO A 4 -39.85 -28.25 -13.62
C PRO A 4 -39.45 -28.97 -14.93
N HIS A 5 -38.69 -28.28 -15.78
CA HIS A 5 -38.03 -28.90 -16.94
C HIS A 5 -36.75 -29.64 -16.53
N ARG A 6 -36.65 -30.88 -17.00
CA ARG A 6 -35.52 -31.80 -16.91
C ARG A 6 -34.56 -31.50 -18.07
N ILE A 7 -33.31 -31.14 -17.76
CA ILE A 7 -32.25 -30.95 -18.76
C ILE A 7 -31.55 -32.29 -18.98
N SER A 8 -31.39 -32.63 -20.25
CA SER A 8 -30.79 -33.85 -20.78
C SER A 8 -29.28 -33.90 -20.54
N ASN A 9 -28.80 -35.12 -20.27
CA ASN A 9 -27.39 -35.47 -20.14
C ASN A 9 -26.83 -35.74 -21.54
N ASP A 10 -26.05 -34.81 -22.10
CA ASP A 10 -25.21 -35.08 -23.27
C ASP A 10 -23.78 -35.35 -22.82
N ARG A 11 -23.29 -36.54 -23.20
CA ARG A 11 -21.93 -37.03 -23.01
C ARG A 11 -21.00 -36.29 -23.96
N VAL A 12 -19.96 -35.66 -23.42
CA VAL A 12 -18.81 -35.16 -24.19
C VAL A 12 -17.72 -36.25 -24.17
N PRO A 13 -17.09 -36.60 -25.32
CA PRO A 13 -15.96 -37.53 -25.35
C PRO A 13 -14.69 -36.88 -24.79
N PHE A 14 -13.93 -37.65 -24.00
CA PHE A 14 -12.59 -37.28 -23.54
C PHE A 14 -11.61 -37.38 -24.71
N ASP A 15 -10.98 -36.26 -25.07
CA ASP A 15 -9.98 -36.16 -26.13
C ASP A 15 -8.57 -36.37 -25.56
N GLY A 16 -7.74 -37.07 -26.32
CA GLY A 16 -6.40 -37.51 -25.92
C GLY A 16 -5.37 -36.39 -25.97
N TRP A 17 -4.43 -36.42 -25.03
CA TRP A 17 -3.25 -35.56 -25.06
C TRP A 17 -2.30 -35.99 -26.19
N GLN A 18 -1.99 -35.06 -27.08
CA GLN A 18 -0.97 -35.18 -28.12
C GLN A 18 0.43 -34.98 -27.49
N GLU A 19 1.34 -35.92 -27.73
CA GLU A 19 2.77 -35.78 -27.47
C GLU A 19 3.39 -34.78 -28.45
N GLU A 20 3.90 -33.68 -27.92
CA GLU A 20 4.67 -32.69 -28.66
C GLU A 20 6.13 -33.16 -28.77
N SER A 21 6.61 -33.27 -30.00
CA SER A 21 7.94 -33.74 -30.38
C SER A 21 9.03 -32.67 -30.13
N VAL A 22 10.08 -33.06 -29.40
CA VAL A 22 11.28 -32.25 -29.17
C VAL A 22 12.32 -32.55 -30.26
N PRO A 23 13.02 -31.54 -30.83
CA PRO A 23 13.99 -31.73 -31.90
C PRO A 23 15.35 -32.23 -31.41
N GLU A 24 15.97 -33.06 -32.24
CA GLU A 24 17.31 -33.63 -32.06
C GLU A 24 18.39 -32.60 -32.48
N GLN A 25 19.36 -32.31 -31.59
CA GLN A 25 20.61 -31.61 -31.92
C GLN A 25 21.83 -32.42 -31.47
N PRO A 26 22.96 -32.38 -32.23
CA PRO A 26 24.07 -33.31 -32.05
C PRO A 26 25.27 -32.69 -31.31
N GLY A 27 26.00 -33.54 -30.57
CA GLY A 27 27.46 -33.48 -30.43
C GLY A 27 28.03 -32.58 -29.33
N GLY A 28 28.41 -33.18 -28.21
CA GLY A 28 29.34 -32.61 -27.23
C GLY A 28 29.50 -33.53 -26.03
N THR A 29 30.65 -34.18 -25.90
CA THR A 29 31.03 -35.02 -24.75
C THR A 29 31.16 -34.19 -23.47
N PRO A 30 30.61 -34.68 -22.34
CA PRO A 30 31.14 -34.34 -21.03
C PRO A 30 31.54 -35.58 -20.23
N ASP A 31 32.71 -35.42 -19.63
CA ASP A 31 33.33 -36.18 -18.58
C ASP A 31 32.46 -36.23 -17.29
N ALA A 32 32.76 -37.20 -16.43
CA ALA A 32 32.28 -37.40 -15.06
C ALA A 32 30.76 -37.66 -14.82
N THR A 33 30.48 -38.93 -14.50
CA THR A 33 29.27 -39.43 -13.87
C THR A 33 28.92 -38.67 -12.58
N THR A 34 27.82 -37.92 -12.56
CA THR A 34 27.15 -37.53 -11.31
C THR A 34 25.71 -38.02 -11.38
N ARG A 35 25.44 -39.15 -10.72
CA ARG A 35 24.07 -39.65 -10.52
C ARG A 35 23.34 -38.66 -9.62
N TYR A 36 22.12 -38.27 -9.99
CA TYR A 36 21.21 -37.58 -9.07
C TYR A 36 20.95 -38.51 -7.88
N ALA A 37 21.49 -38.14 -6.72
CA ALA A 37 21.24 -38.85 -5.47
C ALA A 37 19.78 -38.66 -5.07
N SER A 38 19.09 -39.78 -4.85
CA SER A 38 17.73 -39.77 -4.35
C SER A 38 17.77 -39.36 -2.87
N PRO A 39 16.84 -38.53 -2.36
CA PRO A 39 16.74 -38.20 -0.93
C PRO A 39 16.52 -39.41 -0.01
N TYR A 40 16.31 -40.60 -0.58
CA TYR A 40 16.21 -41.88 0.13
C TYR A 40 17.55 -42.62 0.27
N ASP A 41 18.59 -42.25 -0.49
CA ASP A 41 19.91 -42.88 -0.39
C ASP A 41 20.61 -42.49 0.94
N GLU A 42 20.40 -41.27 1.43
CA GLU A 42 20.89 -40.83 2.75
C GLU A 42 20.24 -41.59 3.92
N LEU A 43 19.03 -42.12 3.73
CA LEU A 43 18.36 -42.96 4.74
C LEU A 43 18.90 -44.40 4.75
N ALA A 44 19.38 -44.90 3.61
CA ALA A 44 20.03 -46.20 3.52
C ALA A 44 21.41 -46.19 4.19
N ASP A 45 22.19 -45.12 3.99
CA ASP A 45 23.50 -44.95 4.63
C ASP A 45 23.40 -44.77 6.17
N LEU A 46 22.30 -44.20 6.66
CA LEU A 46 22.02 -44.07 8.10
C LEU A 46 21.60 -45.39 8.77
N ASP A 47 21.02 -46.34 8.04
CA ASP A 47 20.70 -47.69 8.55
C ASP A 47 21.96 -48.55 8.64
N ASP A 48 22.88 -48.42 7.68
CA ASP A 48 24.15 -49.14 7.67
C ASP A 48 25.13 -48.62 8.75
N ALA A 49 25.12 -47.32 9.06
CA ALA A 49 25.89 -46.75 10.17
C ALA A 49 25.41 -47.23 11.55
N ARG A 50 24.13 -47.59 11.70
CA ARG A 50 23.55 -48.08 12.96
C ARG A 50 23.78 -49.58 13.18
N ARG A 51 24.11 -50.32 12.11
CA ARG A 51 24.41 -51.75 12.15
C ARG A 51 25.81 -52.05 12.70
N ALA A 52 26.72 -51.07 12.69
CA ALA A 52 28.10 -51.24 13.15
C ALA A 52 28.27 -51.26 14.69
N ASP A 53 27.34 -50.69 15.45
CA ASP A 53 27.43 -50.58 16.92
C ASP A 53 26.10 -50.99 17.61
N ASN A 54 25.49 -52.08 17.16
CA ASN A 54 24.33 -52.65 17.85
C ASN A 54 24.78 -53.66 18.91
N PRO A 55 24.69 -53.36 20.22
CA PRO A 55 25.15 -54.24 21.30
C PRO A 55 24.31 -55.52 21.48
N LEU A 56 23.39 -55.79 20.55
CA LEU A 56 22.52 -56.97 20.54
C LEU A 56 23.04 -58.11 19.66
N ASP A 57 23.97 -57.85 18.73
CA ASP A 57 24.55 -58.89 17.88
C ASP A 57 25.61 -59.73 18.62
N ASP A 58 26.15 -59.22 19.73
CA ASP A 58 27.09 -59.95 20.58
C ASP A 58 26.40 -60.96 21.51
N VAL A 59 25.07 -60.88 21.65
CA VAL A 59 24.27 -61.76 22.52
C VAL A 59 23.75 -63.00 21.77
N LEU A 60 23.83 -63.01 20.44
CA LEU A 60 23.28 -64.07 19.58
C LEU A 60 24.36 -64.95 18.92
N ARG A 61 25.61 -64.88 19.40
CA ARG A 61 26.63 -65.85 19.02
C ARG A 61 26.44 -67.16 19.80
N GLU A 62 25.82 -68.14 19.17
CA GLU A 62 25.94 -69.54 19.57
C GLU A 62 27.39 -69.98 19.38
N GLU A 63 28.17 -70.02 20.48
CA GLU A 63 29.48 -70.67 20.50
C GLU A 63 29.32 -72.19 20.69
N PRO A 64 30.11 -73.01 19.96
CA PRO A 64 30.04 -74.46 20.05
C PRO A 64 30.72 -74.98 21.31
N ALA A 65 30.21 -76.12 21.78
CA ALA A 65 30.67 -76.82 22.96
C ALA A 65 32.18 -77.17 22.92
N TYR A 66 32.93 -76.77 23.94
CA TYR A 66 34.00 -77.61 24.48
C TYR A 66 34.21 -77.44 25.98
N ARG A 67 34.47 -78.59 26.61
CA ARG A 67 34.72 -78.84 28.04
C ARG A 67 36.00 -78.17 28.53
N ASP A 68 35.96 -77.60 29.72
CA ASP A 68 37.00 -77.89 30.72
C ASP A 68 36.48 -77.67 32.15
N GLY A 69 36.91 -78.55 33.05
CA GLY A 69 36.38 -78.73 34.40
C GLY A 69 36.96 -77.73 35.40
N GLY A 70 36.07 -77.06 36.13
CA GLY A 70 36.42 -76.25 37.30
C GLY A 70 35.24 -76.21 38.26
N GLN A 71 35.40 -76.88 39.39
CA GLN A 71 34.40 -77.16 40.41
C GLN A 71 33.90 -75.87 41.10
N TRP A 72 32.58 -75.67 41.13
CA TRP A 72 31.90 -74.74 42.03
C TRP A 72 30.74 -75.50 42.72
N PRO A 73 30.47 -75.20 44.00
CA PRO A 73 29.78 -76.12 44.92
C PRO A 73 28.30 -76.28 44.63
N ASP A 74 27.76 -77.39 45.13
CA ASP A 74 26.41 -77.88 44.90
C ASP A 74 25.37 -76.94 45.56
N GLU A 75 24.81 -76.02 44.77
CA GLU A 75 23.60 -75.28 45.18
C GLU A 75 22.35 -75.96 44.64
N GLU A 76 21.54 -76.39 45.60
CA GLU A 76 20.32 -77.18 45.44
C GLU A 76 19.32 -76.48 44.52
N TRP A 77 19.03 -77.10 43.38
CA TRP A 77 18.13 -76.58 42.37
C TRP A 77 16.70 -76.43 42.90
N SER A 78 16.19 -75.19 42.92
CA SER A 78 14.77 -74.89 43.18
C SER A 78 14.03 -74.53 41.88
N PRO A 79 12.82 -75.05 41.63
CA PRO A 79 12.05 -74.74 40.42
C PRO A 79 11.72 -73.25 40.28
N PRO A 80 11.62 -72.68 39.06
CA PRO A 80 11.24 -71.29 38.89
C PRO A 80 9.78 -71.08 39.35
N ASP A 81 9.58 -70.27 40.38
CA ASP A 81 8.25 -69.90 40.87
C ASP A 81 7.59 -68.93 39.89
N HIS A 82 6.76 -69.42 38.96
CA HIS A 82 5.90 -68.58 38.11
C HIS A 82 4.65 -68.12 38.86
N ARG A 83 4.79 -67.49 40.03
CA ARG A 83 3.70 -66.74 40.66
C ARG A 83 3.71 -65.31 40.17
N GLY A 84 2.91 -65.09 39.13
CA GLY A 84 2.66 -63.78 38.53
C GLY A 84 2.33 -62.72 39.58
N ARG A 85 3.20 -61.71 39.65
CA ARG A 85 2.85 -60.41 40.21
C ARG A 85 3.17 -59.38 39.15
N GLY A 86 2.18 -59.09 38.30
CA GLY A 86 2.19 -57.94 37.42
C GLY A 86 2.32 -56.67 38.27
N ARG A 87 3.56 -56.29 38.58
CA ARG A 87 3.90 -55.02 39.21
C ARG A 87 3.57 -53.94 38.19
N ARG A 88 2.37 -53.36 38.30
CA ARG A 88 2.03 -52.07 37.69
C ARG A 88 3.04 -51.04 38.20
N ARG A 89 4.11 -50.77 37.43
CA ARG A 89 5.17 -49.81 37.78
C ARG A 89 4.74 -48.34 37.55
N PHE A 90 3.52 -48.00 37.94
CA PHE A 90 3.04 -46.60 38.03
C PHE A 90 2.58 -46.24 39.46
N GLY A 91 2.90 -47.07 40.46
CA GLY A 91 2.41 -46.94 41.83
C GLY A 91 3.24 -46.08 42.80
N SER A 92 4.45 -45.64 42.44
CA SER A 92 5.38 -45.02 43.41
C SER A 92 6.00 -43.70 42.95
N LEU A 93 5.26 -42.88 42.21
CA LEU A 93 5.56 -41.44 42.19
C LEU A 93 5.11 -40.91 43.56
N SER A 94 6.04 -40.30 44.32
CA SER A 94 5.71 -39.69 45.61
C SER A 94 4.57 -38.68 45.41
N LEU A 95 3.74 -38.47 46.44
CA LEU A 95 2.66 -37.47 46.39
C LEU A 95 3.17 -36.10 45.91
N ALA A 96 4.43 -35.78 46.21
CA ALA A 96 5.11 -34.59 45.71
C ALA A 96 5.22 -34.57 44.18
N VAL A 97 5.65 -35.66 43.52
CA VAL A 97 5.75 -35.68 42.04
C VAL A 97 4.36 -35.61 41.40
N LYS A 98 3.35 -36.28 41.98
CA LYS A 98 1.97 -36.15 41.50
C LYS A 98 1.44 -34.73 41.66
N GLY A 99 1.78 -34.07 42.77
CA GLY A 99 1.45 -32.67 43.01
C GLY A 99 2.13 -31.75 42.00
N VAL A 100 3.42 -31.92 41.73
CA VAL A 100 4.16 -31.15 40.71
C VAL A 100 3.55 -31.36 39.33
N VAL A 101 3.26 -32.59 38.93
CA VAL A 101 2.59 -32.87 37.64
C VAL A 101 1.21 -32.23 37.59
N ALA A 102 0.41 -32.30 38.65
CA ALA A 102 -0.90 -31.67 38.70
C ALA A 102 -0.81 -30.13 38.56
N VAL A 103 0.16 -29.50 39.25
CA VAL A 103 0.43 -28.06 39.11
C VAL A 103 0.88 -27.72 37.69
N LEU A 104 1.78 -28.51 37.10
CA LEU A 104 2.24 -28.28 35.72
C LEU A 104 1.09 -28.40 34.72
N VAL A 105 0.24 -29.42 34.86
CA VAL A 105 -0.95 -29.58 34.01
C VAL A 105 -1.92 -28.42 34.19
N LEU A 106 -2.21 -28.01 35.44
CA LEU A 106 -3.09 -26.88 35.71
C LEU A 106 -2.54 -25.58 35.10
N THR A 107 -1.26 -25.30 35.29
CA THR A 107 -0.58 -24.13 34.70
C THR A 107 -0.62 -24.18 33.17
N ALA A 108 -0.44 -25.35 32.56
CA ALA A 108 -0.56 -25.52 31.11
C ALA A 108 -1.98 -25.23 30.61
N PHE A 109 -3.02 -25.72 31.31
CA PHE A 109 -4.41 -25.40 30.97
C PHE A 109 -4.73 -23.91 31.15
N LEU A 110 -4.24 -23.26 32.20
CA LEU A 110 -4.41 -21.82 32.41
C LEU A 110 -3.71 -21.02 31.31
N ALA A 111 -2.47 -21.38 30.95
CA ALA A 111 -1.76 -20.74 29.85
C ALA A 111 -2.48 -20.91 28.51
N LEU A 112 -3.09 -22.08 28.27
CA LEU A 112 -3.89 -22.31 27.08
C LEU A 112 -5.15 -21.43 27.10
N ALA A 113 -5.91 -21.45 28.20
CA ALA A 113 -7.12 -20.64 28.36
C ALA A 113 -6.84 -19.14 28.17
N ASP A 114 -5.71 -18.65 28.68
CA ASP A 114 -5.23 -17.28 28.49
C ASP A 114 -5.07 -16.94 27.00
N ARG A 115 -4.48 -17.84 26.21
CA ARG A 115 -4.29 -17.64 24.76
C ARG A 115 -5.60 -17.65 23.99
N TRP A 116 -6.54 -18.53 24.35
CA TRP A 116 -7.88 -18.51 23.77
C TRP A 116 -8.65 -17.23 24.11
N ALA A 117 -8.49 -16.72 25.34
CA ALA A 117 -9.13 -15.49 25.78
C ALA A 117 -8.63 -14.28 24.99
N VAL A 118 -7.33 -14.18 24.70
CA VAL A 118 -6.76 -13.09 23.90
C VAL A 118 -7.31 -13.10 22.47
N LEU A 119 -7.30 -14.27 21.80
CA LEU A 119 -7.81 -14.40 20.44
C LEU A 119 -9.29 -14.05 20.33
N TYR A 120 -10.07 -14.44 21.34
CA TYR A 120 -11.49 -14.07 21.41
C TYR A 120 -11.67 -12.56 21.61
N ALA A 121 -10.90 -11.95 22.50
CA ALA A 121 -10.94 -10.52 22.78
C ALA A 121 -10.56 -9.69 21.55
N GLU A 122 -9.46 -10.04 20.86
CA GLU A 122 -9.01 -9.42 19.62
C GLU A 122 -10.10 -9.46 18.54
N HIS A 123 -10.69 -10.64 18.30
CA HIS A 123 -11.76 -10.78 17.32
C HIS A 123 -12.98 -9.94 17.69
N ARG A 124 -13.37 -9.94 18.98
CA ARG A 124 -14.53 -9.16 19.44
C ARG A 124 -14.29 -7.66 19.34
N ALA A 125 -13.08 -7.20 19.67
CA ALA A 125 -12.64 -5.81 19.56
C ALA A 125 -12.63 -5.36 18.08
N ALA A 126 -12.07 -6.17 17.18
CA ALA A 126 -12.10 -5.91 15.74
C ALA A 126 -13.53 -5.73 15.22
N GLN A 127 -14.45 -6.61 15.59
CA GLN A 127 -15.87 -6.51 15.17
C GLN A 127 -16.57 -5.28 15.77
N GLN A 128 -16.23 -4.90 17.00
CA GLN A 128 -16.80 -3.72 17.64
C GLN A 128 -16.30 -2.43 16.97
N LEU A 129 -14.97 -2.31 16.78
CA LEU A 129 -14.35 -1.19 16.09
C LEU A 129 -14.88 -1.03 14.67
N LYS A 130 -15.05 -2.14 13.92
CA LYS A 130 -15.68 -2.12 12.60
C LYS A 130 -17.05 -1.42 12.62
N LYS A 131 -17.88 -1.74 13.61
CA LYS A 131 -19.24 -1.21 13.73
C LYS A 131 -19.25 0.26 14.16
N GLU A 132 -18.46 0.61 15.17
CA GLU A 132 -18.42 1.98 15.71
C GLU A 132 -17.80 2.98 14.75
N LEU A 133 -16.70 2.58 14.09
CA LEU A 133 -16.00 3.39 13.11
C LEU A 133 -16.58 3.26 11.68
N LYS A 134 -17.65 2.46 11.51
CA LYS A 134 -18.32 2.19 10.23
C LYS A 134 -17.35 1.77 9.12
N LEU A 135 -16.36 0.93 9.46
CA LEU A 135 -15.33 0.48 8.54
C LEU A 135 -15.88 -0.57 7.57
N THR A 136 -15.41 -0.52 6.33
CA THR A 136 -15.77 -1.51 5.29
C THR A 136 -15.26 -2.91 5.65
N ALA A 137 -14.01 -3.00 6.11
CA ALA A 137 -13.36 -4.21 6.59
C ALA A 137 -13.18 -4.18 8.11
N ALA A 138 -13.05 -5.36 8.73
CA ALA A 138 -12.70 -5.42 10.16
C ALA A 138 -11.21 -5.05 10.31
N PRO A 139 -10.83 -4.17 11.25
CA PRO A 139 -9.44 -3.91 11.54
C PRO A 139 -8.78 -5.14 12.16
N GLU A 140 -7.47 -5.23 12.02
CA GLU A 140 -6.65 -6.19 12.75
C GLU A 140 -6.34 -5.60 14.12
N VAL A 141 -6.61 -6.38 15.17
CA VAL A 141 -6.39 -5.99 16.56
C VAL A 141 -5.51 -7.05 17.18
N GLU A 142 -4.38 -6.63 17.73
CA GLU A 142 -3.41 -7.48 18.42
C GLU A 142 -3.30 -6.96 19.86
N ILE A 143 -3.52 -7.84 20.83
CA ILE A 143 -3.37 -7.54 22.25
C ILE A 143 -2.12 -8.26 22.74
N GLU A 144 -1.13 -7.48 23.15
CA GLU A 144 0.15 -7.99 23.60
C GLU A 144 0.23 -8.13 25.12
N GLY A 145 1.13 -9.01 25.56
CA GLY A 145 1.40 -9.29 26.97
C GLY A 145 0.89 -10.64 27.48
N PHE A 146 1.49 -11.12 28.57
CA PHE A 146 1.20 -12.43 29.16
C PHE A 146 1.39 -12.42 30.69
N PRO A 147 0.46 -12.99 31.47
CA PRO A 147 -0.85 -13.55 31.08
C PRO A 147 -1.91 -12.46 30.84
N PHE A 148 -2.68 -12.56 29.76
CA PHE A 148 -3.74 -11.61 29.40
C PHE A 148 -4.85 -11.53 30.46
N LEU A 149 -5.31 -12.66 30.99
CA LEU A 149 -6.39 -12.71 31.98
C LEU A 149 -6.02 -11.98 33.27
N THR A 150 -4.73 -11.98 33.65
CA THR A 150 -4.23 -11.21 34.79
C THR A 150 -4.28 -9.71 34.50
N GLN A 151 -3.85 -9.30 33.31
CA GLN A 151 -3.93 -7.90 32.89
C GLN A 151 -5.39 -7.41 32.86
N LEU A 152 -6.30 -8.22 32.33
CA LEU A 152 -7.73 -7.92 32.29
C LEU A 152 -8.34 -7.80 33.69
N ALA A 153 -7.93 -8.68 34.62
CA ALA A 153 -8.31 -8.60 36.03
C ALA A 153 -7.82 -7.31 36.70
N ASP A 154 -6.62 -6.85 36.31
CA ASP A 154 -6.04 -5.57 36.73
C ASP A 154 -6.66 -4.36 35.98
N ARG A 155 -7.60 -4.60 35.05
CA ARG A 155 -8.22 -3.59 34.17
C ARG A 155 -7.20 -2.80 33.35
N ARG A 156 -6.10 -3.43 32.99
CA ARG A 156 -5.05 -2.85 32.17
C ARG A 156 -4.77 -3.74 30.97
N VAL A 157 -4.28 -3.14 29.90
CA VAL A 157 -3.70 -3.84 28.75
C VAL A 157 -2.38 -3.14 28.47
N ASP A 158 -1.29 -3.89 28.57
CA ASP A 158 0.06 -3.33 28.51
C ASP A 158 0.34 -2.75 27.11
N GLU A 159 -0.03 -3.47 26.05
CA GLU A 159 0.11 -3.00 24.66
C GLU A 159 -1.06 -3.51 23.78
N LEU A 160 -1.62 -2.59 22.99
CA LEU A 160 -2.71 -2.84 22.06
C LEU A 160 -2.35 -2.24 20.69
N LYS A 161 -2.26 -3.07 19.66
CA LYS A 161 -1.97 -2.64 18.30
C LYS A 161 -3.21 -2.81 17.43
N VAL A 162 -3.56 -1.75 16.71
CA VAL A 162 -4.70 -1.71 15.81
C VAL A 162 -4.22 -1.32 14.42
N THR A 163 -4.53 -2.13 13.42
CA THR A 163 -4.23 -1.86 12.02
C THR A 163 -5.54 -1.80 11.23
N VAL A 164 -5.78 -0.65 10.60
CA VAL A 164 -6.95 -0.40 9.76
C VAL A 164 -6.49 -0.20 8.32
N PRO A 165 -6.79 -1.14 7.40
CA PRO A 165 -6.58 -0.93 5.98
C PRO A 165 -7.70 -0.06 5.37
N ASP A 166 -7.38 0.63 4.27
CA ASP A 166 -8.36 1.33 3.41
C ASP A 166 -9.30 2.29 4.17
N VAL A 167 -8.73 3.24 4.91
CA VAL A 167 -9.50 4.22 5.68
C VAL A 167 -9.91 5.38 4.79
N ALA A 168 -11.21 5.54 4.56
CA ALA A 168 -11.75 6.72 3.90
C ALA A 168 -11.55 7.97 4.78
N ALA A 169 -10.79 8.95 4.28
CA ALA A 169 -10.48 10.21 4.93
C ALA A 169 -10.94 11.38 4.05
N ASP A 170 -12.20 11.77 4.20
CA ASP A 170 -12.88 12.85 3.45
C ASP A 170 -12.80 12.67 1.92
N ARG A 171 -11.77 13.23 1.28
CA ARG A 171 -11.55 13.21 -0.18
C ARG A 171 -10.47 12.24 -0.65
N ILE A 172 -9.83 11.54 0.28
CA ILE A 172 -8.75 10.58 -0.03
C ILE A 172 -8.95 9.29 0.76
N THR A 173 -8.47 8.17 0.21
CA THR A 173 -8.38 6.91 0.93
C THR A 173 -6.94 6.71 1.41
N LEU A 174 -6.78 6.46 2.71
CA LEU A 174 -5.51 6.10 3.33
C LEU A 174 -5.30 4.60 3.17
N ALA A 175 -4.14 4.20 2.66
CA ALA A 175 -3.80 2.79 2.44
C ALA A 175 -3.82 2.00 3.75
N LYS A 176 -3.24 2.59 4.80
CA LYS A 176 -3.08 1.95 6.09
C LYS A 176 -3.00 2.99 7.21
N VAL A 177 -3.73 2.74 8.29
CA VAL A 177 -3.61 3.45 9.56
C VAL A 177 -3.27 2.42 10.63
N GLN A 178 -2.12 2.57 11.27
CA GLN A 178 -1.69 1.72 12.37
C GLN A 178 -1.55 2.56 13.63
N ALA A 179 -1.99 2.03 14.76
CA ALA A 179 -1.82 2.66 16.06
C ALA A 179 -1.44 1.61 17.10
N THR A 180 -0.40 1.89 17.87
CA THR A 180 0.02 1.13 19.05
C THR A 180 -0.27 1.98 20.27
N ALA A 181 -1.17 1.51 21.11
CA ALA A 181 -1.50 2.06 22.41
C ALA A 181 -0.75 1.27 23.50
N GLN A 182 -0.16 1.98 24.45
CA GLN A 182 0.56 1.42 25.59
C GLN A 182 -0.12 1.86 26.88
N ASP A 183 -0.10 0.98 27.87
CA ASP A 183 -0.65 1.21 29.20
C ASP A 183 -2.13 1.65 29.12
N VAL A 184 -2.96 0.81 28.51
CA VAL A 184 -4.39 1.07 28.32
C VAL A 184 -5.16 0.67 29.57
N ARG A 185 -5.89 1.61 30.18
CA ARG A 185 -6.74 1.36 31.33
C ARG A 185 -8.19 1.23 30.94
N ILE A 186 -8.81 0.11 31.26
CA ILE A 186 -10.21 -0.19 30.96
C ILE A 186 -11.12 0.43 32.01
N GLN A 187 -12.15 1.15 31.57
CA GLN A 187 -13.21 1.67 32.42
C GLN A 187 -14.36 0.66 32.45
N GLY A 188 -14.66 0.14 33.64
CA GLY A 188 -15.63 -0.93 33.86
C GLY A 188 -15.06 -2.05 34.72
N ASP A 189 -15.67 -3.24 34.65
CA ASP A 189 -15.20 -4.42 35.38
C ASP A 189 -14.14 -5.23 34.61
N GLY A 190 -13.96 -4.94 33.31
CA GLY A 190 -12.99 -5.59 32.42
C GLY A 190 -13.48 -6.90 31.81
N PHE A 191 -14.46 -7.59 32.41
CA PHE A 191 -14.90 -8.91 31.97
C PHE A 191 -16.28 -8.91 31.31
N THR A 192 -17.22 -8.11 31.83
CA THR A 192 -18.61 -8.08 31.37
C THR A 192 -19.08 -6.69 30.94
N ASP A 193 -18.45 -5.64 31.47
CA ASP A 193 -18.73 -4.24 31.15
C ASP A 193 -17.44 -3.48 30.81
N ILE A 194 -17.43 -2.88 29.62
CA ILE A 194 -16.38 -2.02 29.11
C ILE A 194 -17.09 -0.78 28.54
N SER A 195 -17.08 0.30 29.32
CA SER A 195 -17.72 1.57 28.97
C SER A 195 -16.77 2.55 28.28
N GLY A 196 -15.47 2.37 28.49
CA GLY A 196 -14.42 3.15 27.87
C GLY A 196 -13.02 2.64 28.20
N ALA A 197 -12.01 3.36 27.69
CA ALA A 197 -10.62 3.13 27.96
C ALA A 197 -9.81 4.43 27.93
N THR A 198 -8.76 4.48 28.75
CA THR A 198 -7.79 5.58 28.75
C THR A 198 -6.43 5.04 28.31
N VAL A 199 -5.84 5.64 27.30
CA VAL A 199 -4.54 5.29 26.74
C VAL A 199 -3.51 6.28 27.25
N ASP A 200 -2.53 5.80 28.02
CA ASP A 200 -1.50 6.69 28.57
C ASP A 200 -0.52 7.15 27.48
N ARG A 201 -0.11 6.24 26.58
CA ARG A 201 0.79 6.56 25.45
C ARG A 201 0.32 5.90 24.15
N MET A 202 0.46 6.63 23.04
CA MET A 202 0.13 6.10 21.72
C MET A 202 1.21 6.48 20.70
N GLN A 203 1.53 5.56 19.81
CA GLN A 203 2.29 5.79 18.59
C GLN A 203 1.42 5.37 17.41
N GLY A 204 1.46 6.13 16.32
CA GLY A 204 0.69 5.82 15.14
C GLY A 204 1.51 6.02 13.87
N GLU A 205 1.11 5.32 12.83
CA GLU A 205 1.64 5.44 11.49
C GLU A 205 0.47 5.53 10.52
N VAL A 206 0.52 6.50 9.61
CA VAL A 206 -0.44 6.64 8.52
C VAL A 206 0.32 6.57 7.21
N LEU A 207 -0.13 5.68 6.32
CA LEU A 207 0.40 5.55 4.97
C LEU A 207 -0.66 5.98 3.97
N LEU A 208 -0.32 6.99 3.17
CA LEU A 208 -1.06 7.38 1.98
C LEU A 208 -0.31 6.88 0.76
N SER A 209 -0.83 5.84 0.10
CA SER A 209 -0.14 5.27 -1.06
C SER A 209 -0.30 6.14 -2.31
N PHE A 210 0.70 6.12 -3.18
CA PHE A 210 0.61 6.75 -4.49
C PHE A 210 -0.43 6.11 -5.41
N ALA A 211 -0.72 4.82 -5.21
CA ALA A 211 -1.78 4.12 -5.93
C ALA A 211 -3.17 4.64 -5.54
N ASP A 212 -3.40 4.86 -4.24
CA ASP A 212 -4.66 5.43 -3.76
C ASP A 212 -4.82 6.87 -4.21
N LEU A 213 -3.77 7.70 -4.16
CA LEU A 213 -3.80 9.06 -4.71
C LEU A 213 -4.19 9.09 -6.19
N ASN A 214 -3.61 8.20 -7.01
CA ASN A 214 -3.95 8.07 -8.43
C ASN A 214 -5.43 7.68 -8.64
N ARG A 215 -5.95 6.78 -7.79
CA ARG A 215 -7.35 6.34 -7.83
C ARG A 215 -8.32 7.46 -7.44
N GLU A 216 -8.04 8.17 -6.34
CA GLU A 216 -8.93 9.19 -5.77
C GLU A 216 -8.99 10.48 -6.59
N LEU A 217 -7.90 10.85 -7.27
CA LEU A 217 -7.90 12.00 -8.17
C LEU A 217 -8.74 11.78 -9.45
N GLY A 218 -9.38 10.62 -9.60
CA GLY A 218 -10.13 10.24 -10.81
C GLY A 218 -9.26 10.20 -12.06
N ALA A 219 -7.95 10.20 -11.86
CA ALA A 219 -6.96 10.49 -12.88
C ALA A 219 -6.09 9.25 -13.06
N SER A 220 -6.70 8.08 -13.29
CA SER A 220 -6.08 6.73 -13.32
C SER A 220 -4.81 6.58 -14.18
N GLN A 221 -4.41 7.65 -14.86
CA GLN A 221 -3.26 7.81 -15.73
C GLN A 221 -2.21 8.80 -15.16
N VAL A 222 -2.24 9.14 -13.86
CA VAL A 222 -1.23 9.98 -13.20
C VAL A 222 -0.35 9.13 -12.30
N THR A 223 0.93 9.07 -12.63
CA THR A 223 1.95 8.43 -11.81
C THR A 223 2.48 9.42 -10.79
N PHE A 224 2.38 9.03 -9.51
CA PHE A 224 3.05 9.72 -8.40
C PHE A 224 4.34 8.97 -8.05
N THR A 225 5.45 9.70 -7.95
CA THR A 225 6.72 9.12 -7.52
C THR A 225 7.35 9.95 -6.41
N GLY A 226 7.83 9.24 -5.39
CA GLY A 226 8.63 9.81 -4.32
C GLY A 226 10.04 10.09 -4.81
N HIS A 227 10.55 11.26 -4.49
CA HIS A 227 11.93 11.68 -4.71
C HIS A 227 12.49 12.19 -3.37
N GLY A 228 13.81 12.16 -3.21
CA GLY A 228 14.47 12.65 -1.99
C GLY A 228 14.02 14.06 -1.60
N ASP A 229 14.23 14.42 -0.33
CA ASP A 229 13.86 15.72 0.26
C ASP A 229 12.34 15.97 0.34
N ASN A 230 11.57 14.94 0.68
CA ASN A 230 10.11 14.99 0.82
C ASN A 230 9.38 15.54 -0.42
N ARG A 231 9.84 15.14 -1.61
CA ARG A 231 9.26 15.59 -2.88
C ARG A 231 8.45 14.48 -3.55
N VAL A 232 7.25 14.80 -4.01
CA VAL A 232 6.40 13.94 -4.82
C VAL A 232 6.27 14.53 -6.21
N LEU A 233 6.56 13.76 -7.24
CA LEU A 233 6.38 14.17 -8.63
C LEU A 233 5.07 13.55 -9.15
N ALA A 234 4.18 14.38 -9.68
CA ALA A 234 2.97 13.93 -10.36
C ALA A 234 3.14 14.09 -11.88
N ARG A 235 3.00 13.01 -12.64
CA ARG A 235 3.18 12.99 -14.11
C ARG A 235 2.11 12.12 -14.75
N GLY A 236 1.44 12.62 -15.78
CA GLY A 236 0.51 11.78 -16.52
C GLY A 236 -0.58 12.55 -17.23
N THR A 237 -1.78 11.99 -17.28
CA THR A 237 -2.94 12.59 -17.94
C THR A 237 -4.05 12.84 -16.92
N LEU A 238 -4.53 14.08 -16.85
CA LEU A 238 -5.60 14.52 -15.97
C LEU A 238 -6.85 14.89 -16.82
N PRO A 239 -8.01 14.25 -16.60
CA PRO A 239 -9.24 14.66 -17.25
C PRO A 239 -9.75 15.98 -16.63
N VAL A 240 -9.84 17.03 -17.43
CA VAL A 240 -10.36 18.35 -17.03
C VAL A 240 -11.46 18.75 -18.00
N ALA A 241 -12.68 18.97 -17.50
CA ALA A 241 -13.85 19.33 -18.32
C ALA A 241 -14.06 18.41 -19.55
N GLY A 242 -13.82 17.11 -19.40
CA GLY A 242 -13.94 16.13 -20.50
C GLY A 242 -12.72 16.03 -21.44
N HIS A 243 -11.64 16.76 -21.16
CA HIS A 243 -10.41 16.75 -21.94
C HIS A 243 -9.24 16.12 -21.18
N ASP A 244 -8.49 15.27 -21.86
CA ASP A 244 -7.27 14.66 -21.35
C ASP A 244 -6.09 15.63 -21.47
N LEU A 245 -5.66 16.20 -20.35
CA LEU A 245 -4.54 17.14 -20.29
C LEU A 245 -3.30 16.46 -19.74
N LYS A 246 -2.15 16.63 -20.39
CA LYS A 246 -0.88 16.14 -19.83
C LYS A 246 -0.48 17.00 -18.63
N VAL A 247 -0.44 16.41 -17.45
CA VAL A 247 -0.11 17.08 -16.19
C VAL A 247 1.33 16.80 -15.77
N ARG A 248 1.97 17.84 -15.27
CA ARG A 248 3.23 17.81 -14.53
C ARG A 248 3.07 18.70 -13.30
N ALA A 249 3.43 18.21 -12.12
CA ALA A 249 3.51 19.03 -10.91
C ALA A 249 4.51 18.42 -9.91
N ASP A 250 5.18 19.27 -9.13
CA ASP A 250 6.14 18.87 -8.10
C ASP A 250 5.62 19.32 -6.75
N ALA A 251 5.31 18.38 -5.86
CA ALA A 251 4.84 18.70 -4.52
C ALA A 251 5.97 18.49 -3.51
N ARG A 252 6.14 19.40 -2.56
CA ARG A 252 7.02 19.25 -1.40
C ARG A 252 6.18 19.17 -0.15
N ILE A 253 6.37 18.10 0.61
CA ILE A 253 5.59 17.82 1.81
C ILE A 253 6.43 18.15 3.04
N GLN A 254 5.87 18.95 3.93
CA GLN A 254 6.56 19.40 5.13
C GLN A 254 5.64 19.30 6.34
N ARG A 255 6.23 19.08 7.51
CA ARG A 255 5.51 19.14 8.77
C ARG A 255 5.29 20.60 9.16
N LEU A 256 4.04 21.00 9.33
CA LEU A 256 3.62 22.31 9.81
C LEU A 256 3.27 22.25 11.30
N GLY A 257 4.25 22.56 12.16
CA GLY A 257 4.07 22.54 13.61
C GLY A 257 3.85 21.13 14.17
N ALA A 258 3.00 21.02 15.20
CA ALA A 258 2.75 19.76 15.91
C ALA A 258 1.57 18.95 15.35
N SER A 259 0.68 19.55 14.57
CA SER A 259 -0.56 18.92 14.11
C SER A 259 -0.87 19.15 12.63
N GLY A 260 -0.05 19.94 11.94
CA GLY A 260 -0.23 20.27 10.53
C GLY A 260 0.76 19.58 9.60
N ILE A 261 0.33 19.32 8.37
CA ILE A 261 1.17 19.00 7.22
C ILE A 261 0.92 20.09 6.18
N SER A 262 1.98 20.66 5.61
CA SER A 262 1.90 21.57 4.47
C SER A 262 2.43 20.88 3.20
N THR A 263 1.72 21.05 2.10
CA THR A 263 2.13 20.56 0.78
C THR A 263 2.28 21.75 -0.13
N ASP A 264 3.51 22.10 -0.51
CA ASP A 264 3.81 23.17 -1.45
C ASP A 264 3.90 22.57 -2.86
N ILE A 265 3.05 23.03 -3.79
CA ILE A 265 3.04 22.54 -5.16
C ILE A 265 3.69 23.58 -6.07
N ASP A 266 4.78 23.18 -6.71
CA ASP A 266 5.59 23.95 -7.66
C ASP A 266 5.55 23.31 -9.06
N ASN A 267 6.03 24.04 -10.07
CA ASN A 267 6.23 23.55 -11.45
C ASN A 267 4.98 22.89 -12.08
N MET A 268 3.79 23.34 -11.69
CA MET A 268 2.56 22.82 -12.25
C MET A 268 2.40 23.28 -13.71
N SER A 269 2.16 22.33 -14.62
CA SER A 269 1.83 22.61 -16.01
C SER A 269 0.82 21.61 -16.55
N LEU A 270 -0.16 22.11 -17.30
CA LEU A 270 -1.15 21.33 -18.03
C LEU A 270 -0.96 21.57 -19.52
N ALA A 271 -0.56 20.54 -20.28
CA ALA A 271 -0.44 20.63 -21.72
C ALA A 271 -1.71 20.13 -22.41
N ILE A 272 -2.27 21.00 -23.26
CA ILE A 272 -3.46 20.77 -24.08
C ILE A 272 -2.97 20.27 -25.44
N GLY A 273 -2.67 18.97 -25.52
CA GLY A 273 -2.03 18.37 -26.70
C GLY A 273 -0.74 19.11 -27.10
N ASP A 274 -0.57 19.35 -28.39
CA ASP A 274 0.49 20.22 -28.93
C ASP A 274 0.02 21.69 -29.08
N LEU A 275 -1.17 22.05 -28.62
CA LEU A 275 -1.79 23.36 -28.90
C LEU A 275 -1.30 24.44 -27.94
N ALA A 276 -1.45 24.21 -26.64
CA ALA A 276 -1.13 25.18 -25.60
C ALA A 276 -0.64 24.52 -24.32
N THR A 277 0.03 25.28 -23.48
CA THR A 277 0.43 24.89 -22.13
C THR A 277 -0.10 25.93 -21.15
N TYR A 278 -0.84 25.45 -20.15
CA TYR A 278 -1.29 26.26 -19.03
C TYR A 278 -0.34 26.07 -17.84
N ARG A 279 0.10 27.17 -17.25
CA ARG A 279 0.82 27.20 -15.97
C ARG A 279 0.05 28.10 -15.00
N PRO A 280 -0.32 27.63 -13.81
CA PRO A 280 -0.98 28.48 -12.82
C PRO A 280 -0.04 29.57 -12.32
N GLY A 281 -0.61 30.71 -11.95
CA GLY A 281 0.07 31.83 -11.30
C GLY A 281 -0.14 33.17 -12.04
N THR A 282 0.65 34.19 -11.68
CA THR A 282 0.54 35.58 -12.16
C THR A 282 1.82 36.13 -12.84
N GLY A 283 2.89 35.35 -12.90
CA GLY A 283 4.16 35.67 -13.54
C GLY A 283 4.10 35.68 -15.07
N ALA A 284 5.18 36.16 -15.70
CA ALA A 284 5.24 36.38 -17.16
C ALA A 284 5.13 35.09 -18.00
N ASP A 285 5.59 33.96 -17.46
CA ASP A 285 5.52 32.63 -18.10
C ASP A 285 4.32 31.80 -17.61
N GLU A 286 3.47 32.40 -16.78
CA GLU A 286 2.27 31.80 -16.18
C GLU A 286 1.03 32.25 -16.97
N GLY A 287 -0.04 31.47 -16.90
CA GLY A 287 -1.21 31.57 -17.76
C GLY A 287 -1.22 30.52 -18.88
N LEU A 288 -2.09 30.74 -19.86
CA LEU A 288 -2.28 29.84 -21.01
C LEU A 288 -1.50 30.36 -22.21
N HIS A 289 -0.47 29.64 -22.64
CA HIS A 289 0.41 30.05 -23.74
C HIS A 289 0.39 29.04 -24.87
N LEU A 290 0.47 29.50 -26.12
CA LEU A 290 0.59 28.60 -27.28
C LEU A 290 1.95 27.89 -27.28
N THR A 291 1.97 26.63 -27.69
CA THR A 291 3.26 25.94 -27.84
C THR A 291 4.02 26.43 -29.09
N PRO A 292 5.35 26.27 -29.14
CA PRO A 292 6.13 26.57 -30.35
C PRO A 292 5.62 25.81 -31.58
N LYS A 293 5.20 24.55 -31.42
CA LYS A 293 4.64 23.74 -32.52
C LYS A 293 3.31 24.28 -33.02
N SER A 294 2.46 24.75 -32.10
CA SER A 294 1.17 25.35 -32.43
C SER A 294 1.36 26.64 -33.23
N VAL A 295 2.23 27.53 -32.76
CA VAL A 295 2.55 28.79 -33.46
C VAL A 295 3.12 28.51 -34.85
N ALA A 296 4.11 27.62 -34.97
CA ALA A 296 4.68 27.26 -36.26
C ALA A 296 3.63 26.73 -37.26
N ARG A 297 2.67 25.93 -36.78
CA ARG A 297 1.58 25.42 -37.61
C ARG A 297 0.61 26.52 -38.02
N ILE A 298 0.25 27.41 -37.11
CA ILE A 298 -0.64 28.54 -37.38
C ILE A 298 -0.03 29.50 -38.40
N THR A 299 1.27 29.80 -38.27
CA THR A 299 1.96 30.77 -39.14
C THR A 299 2.35 30.19 -40.49
N ALA A 300 2.54 28.86 -40.59
CA ALA A 300 2.84 28.18 -41.85
C ALA A 300 1.59 27.97 -42.74
N GLU A 301 0.40 27.85 -42.16
CA GLU A 301 -0.84 27.63 -42.90
C GLU A 301 -1.55 28.97 -43.19
N THR A 302 -1.63 29.38 -44.45
CA THR A 302 -2.23 30.66 -44.90
C THR A 302 -3.61 30.91 -44.29
N ASP A 303 -4.50 29.91 -44.29
CA ASP A 303 -5.85 30.03 -43.75
C ASP A 303 -5.88 30.25 -42.23
N LYS A 304 -4.93 29.68 -41.49
CA LYS A 304 -4.82 29.86 -40.04
C LYS A 304 -4.16 31.19 -39.71
N ALA A 305 -3.10 31.56 -40.43
CA ALA A 305 -2.44 32.86 -40.31
C ALA A 305 -3.42 34.02 -40.59
N ARG A 306 -4.23 33.89 -41.64
CA ARG A 306 -5.27 34.87 -41.99
C ARG A 306 -6.35 34.97 -40.91
N ARG A 307 -6.80 33.84 -40.35
CA ARG A 307 -7.74 33.81 -39.23
C ARG A 307 -7.17 34.39 -37.93
N LEU A 308 -5.87 34.26 -37.72
CA LEU A 308 -5.19 34.84 -36.57
C LEU A 308 -5.19 36.38 -36.66
N LEU A 309 -4.84 36.92 -37.85
CA LEU A 309 -4.83 38.38 -38.07
C LEU A 309 -6.23 38.99 -38.11
N SER A 310 -7.28 38.21 -38.41
CA SER A 310 -8.65 38.72 -38.39
C SER A 310 -9.20 38.97 -36.98
N VAL A 311 -8.43 38.64 -35.94
CA VAL A 311 -8.79 38.88 -34.54
C VAL A 311 -8.08 40.13 -34.02
N PRO A 312 -8.77 41.29 -33.90
CA PRO A 312 -8.13 42.56 -33.55
C PRO A 312 -7.40 42.54 -32.21
N ALA A 313 -7.92 41.81 -31.23
CA ALA A 313 -7.31 41.68 -29.90
C ALA A 313 -5.91 41.05 -29.98
N ILE A 314 -5.72 40.03 -30.83
CA ILE A 314 -4.43 39.36 -31.03
C ILE A 314 -3.46 40.32 -31.74
N VAL A 315 -3.91 40.95 -32.82
CA VAL A 315 -3.11 41.92 -33.60
C VAL A 315 -2.61 43.08 -32.73
N HIS A 316 -3.49 43.65 -31.90
CA HIS A 316 -3.16 44.74 -31.00
C HIS A 316 -2.15 44.31 -29.93
N ARG A 317 -2.32 43.11 -29.35
CA ARG A 317 -1.43 42.58 -28.32
C ARG A 317 -0.05 42.20 -28.86
N VAL A 318 0.02 41.65 -30.07
CA VAL A 318 1.29 41.41 -30.80
C VAL A 318 1.91 42.74 -31.27
N GLY A 319 1.12 43.82 -31.34
CA GLY A 319 1.59 45.15 -31.73
C GLY A 319 1.91 45.23 -33.22
N VAL A 320 1.11 44.59 -34.06
CA VAL A 320 1.24 44.68 -35.52
C VAL A 320 0.59 45.98 -36.00
N PRO A 321 1.28 46.83 -36.80
CA PRO A 321 0.69 48.04 -37.35
C PRO A 321 -0.48 47.75 -38.28
N ALA A 322 -1.56 48.54 -38.21
CA ALA A 322 -2.73 48.36 -39.08
C ALA A 322 -2.41 48.38 -40.58
N GLY A 323 -1.36 49.11 -40.99
CA GLY A 323 -0.88 49.10 -42.38
C GLY A 323 -0.31 47.75 -42.81
N ALA A 324 0.41 47.06 -41.93
CA ALA A 324 0.96 45.73 -42.21
C ALA A 324 -0.14 44.68 -42.29
N VAL A 325 -1.19 44.78 -41.45
CA VAL A 325 -2.37 43.91 -41.51
C VAL A 325 -3.08 44.05 -42.86
N ARG A 326 -3.34 45.29 -43.31
CA ARG A 326 -3.97 45.54 -44.63
C ARG A 326 -3.16 44.98 -45.79
N GLN A 327 -1.82 45.06 -45.73
CA GLN A 327 -0.96 44.45 -46.76
C GLN A 327 -1.05 42.93 -46.75
N ALA A 328 -1.05 42.32 -45.56
CA ALA A 328 -1.21 40.88 -45.38
C ALA A 328 -2.61 40.37 -45.80
N GLU A 329 -3.65 41.19 -45.71
CA GLU A 329 -4.99 40.83 -46.19
C GLU A 329 -5.03 40.63 -47.72
N HIS A 330 -4.23 41.40 -48.47
CA HIS A 330 -4.23 41.37 -49.94
C HIS A 330 -3.10 40.54 -50.57
N SER A 331 -2.15 40.01 -49.78
CA SER A 331 -1.01 39.22 -50.29
C SER A 331 -0.62 38.11 -49.32
N ASP A 332 -0.65 36.86 -49.80
CA ASP A 332 -0.23 35.69 -49.02
C ASP A 332 1.28 35.70 -48.70
N GLU A 333 2.10 36.26 -49.59
CA GLU A 333 3.52 36.48 -49.34
C GLU A 333 3.72 37.43 -48.16
N LYS A 334 3.03 38.59 -48.16
CA LYS A 334 3.10 39.55 -47.06
C LYS A 334 2.52 39.00 -45.76
N LEU A 335 1.49 38.17 -45.85
CA LEU A 335 0.92 37.46 -44.70
C LEU A 335 1.97 36.54 -44.07
N SER A 336 2.57 35.65 -44.87
CA SER A 336 3.59 34.71 -44.38
C SER A 336 4.85 35.41 -43.86
N GLU A 337 5.30 36.48 -44.51
CA GLU A 337 6.42 37.31 -44.05
C GLU A 337 6.14 37.93 -42.67
N LEU A 338 4.93 38.49 -42.50
CA LEU A 338 4.50 39.09 -41.25
C LEU A 338 4.36 38.07 -40.12
N THR A 339 3.56 37.01 -40.34
CA THR A 339 3.25 36.01 -39.32
C THR A 339 4.42 35.07 -39.03
N GLY A 340 5.30 34.85 -40.01
CA GLY A 340 6.53 34.07 -39.87
C GLY A 340 7.69 34.84 -39.25
N SER A 341 7.56 36.16 -39.05
CA SER A 341 8.65 36.96 -38.50
C SER A 341 9.02 36.52 -37.07
N PRO A 342 10.32 36.48 -36.69
CA PRO A 342 10.74 36.05 -35.35
C PRO A 342 10.09 36.87 -34.22
N THR A 343 9.88 38.16 -34.46
CA THR A 343 9.22 39.06 -33.51
C THR A 343 7.74 38.72 -33.32
N PHE A 344 7.01 38.44 -34.41
CA PHE A 344 5.61 38.04 -34.34
C PHE A 344 5.46 36.71 -33.59
N VAL A 345 6.27 35.70 -33.96
CA VAL A 345 6.29 34.38 -33.32
C VAL A 345 6.59 34.50 -31.83
N LYS A 346 7.63 35.26 -31.44
CA LYS A 346 7.99 35.46 -30.03
C LYS A 346 6.87 36.12 -29.22
N LYS A 347 6.26 37.18 -29.77
CA LYS A 347 5.17 37.90 -29.10
C LYS A 347 3.88 37.08 -29.02
N LEU A 348 3.60 36.26 -30.03
CA LEU A 348 2.45 35.35 -30.02
C LEU A 348 2.63 34.24 -28.96
N MET A 349 3.84 33.70 -28.80
CA MET A 349 4.12 32.69 -27.77
C MET A 349 4.08 33.24 -26.34
N GLY A 350 4.55 34.47 -26.12
CA GLY A 350 4.54 35.10 -24.79
C GLY A 350 3.20 35.73 -24.39
N MET A 351 2.15 35.45 -25.16
CA MET A 351 0.81 35.99 -24.93
C MET A 351 0.03 35.04 -24.02
N ASN A 352 -0.38 35.53 -22.86
CA ASN A 352 -1.35 34.84 -22.02
C ASN A 352 -2.75 34.93 -22.66
N LEU A 353 -3.26 33.80 -23.13
CA LEU A 353 -4.57 33.70 -23.77
C LEU A 353 -5.72 33.87 -22.78
N ILE A 354 -5.51 33.66 -21.47
CA ILE A 354 -6.55 33.85 -20.46
C ILE A 354 -6.96 35.33 -20.39
N ASP A 355 -5.99 36.24 -20.35
CA ASP A 355 -6.24 37.68 -20.28
C ASP A 355 -7.10 38.17 -21.45
N ILE A 356 -6.91 37.57 -22.63
CA ILE A 356 -7.65 37.93 -23.84
C ILE A 356 -9.04 37.27 -23.85
N ALA A 357 -9.13 36.04 -23.36
CA ALA A 357 -10.38 35.29 -23.29
C ALA A 357 -11.38 35.88 -22.30
N ILE A 358 -10.91 36.54 -21.23
CA ILE A 358 -11.78 37.28 -20.28
C ILE A 358 -12.63 38.31 -21.03
N ASP A 359 -12.00 39.10 -21.90
CA ASP A 359 -12.70 40.12 -22.69
C ASP A 359 -13.36 39.54 -23.96
N ASN A 360 -12.89 38.38 -24.44
CA ASN A 360 -13.31 37.78 -25.70
C ASN A 360 -13.43 36.24 -25.62
N PRO A 361 -14.46 35.67 -24.96
CA PRO A 361 -14.55 34.23 -24.72
C PRO A 361 -14.59 33.37 -26.00
N TRP A 362 -15.21 33.91 -27.06
CA TRP A 362 -15.34 33.25 -28.37
C TRP A 362 -14.01 32.98 -29.07
N LEU A 363 -12.93 33.66 -28.66
CA LEU A 363 -11.61 33.55 -29.28
C LEU A 363 -11.00 32.17 -29.06
N LEU A 364 -11.21 31.58 -27.88
CA LEU A 364 -10.71 30.25 -27.54
C LEU A 364 -11.33 29.18 -28.43
N GLN A 365 -12.65 29.26 -28.66
CA GLN A 365 -13.36 28.32 -29.53
C GLN A 365 -12.80 28.36 -30.96
N LYS A 366 -12.44 29.54 -31.48
CA LYS A 366 -11.78 29.66 -32.80
C LYS A 366 -10.36 29.08 -32.84
N LEU A 367 -9.69 29.03 -31.70
CA LEU A 367 -8.38 28.38 -31.54
C LEU A 367 -8.49 26.88 -31.23
N GLY A 368 -9.72 26.34 -31.14
CA GLY A 368 -9.97 24.93 -30.81
C GLY A 368 -9.84 24.61 -29.33
N ILE A 369 -9.96 25.61 -28.45
CA ILE A 369 -9.98 25.46 -26.99
C ILE A 369 -11.42 25.64 -26.52
N ASP A 370 -11.95 24.63 -25.83
CA ASP A 370 -13.32 24.64 -25.31
C ASP A 370 -13.47 25.69 -24.18
N PRO A 371 -14.53 26.53 -24.19
CA PRO A 371 -14.84 27.43 -23.08
C PRO A 371 -14.96 26.74 -21.71
N ASP A 372 -15.51 25.53 -21.63
CA ASP A 372 -15.68 24.80 -20.37
C ASP A 372 -14.32 24.42 -19.75
N LEU A 373 -13.30 24.24 -20.59
CA LEU A 373 -11.93 24.02 -20.16
C LEU A 373 -11.37 25.27 -19.45
N LEU A 374 -11.73 26.48 -19.88
CA LEU A 374 -11.29 27.72 -19.23
C LEU A 374 -11.85 27.83 -17.81
N ASP A 375 -13.12 27.48 -17.61
CA ASP A 375 -13.73 27.42 -16.27
C ASP A 375 -13.03 26.39 -15.38
N GLY A 376 -12.62 25.27 -15.96
CA GLY A 376 -11.77 24.27 -15.28
C GLY A 376 -10.40 24.82 -14.88
N LEU A 377 -9.71 25.49 -15.82
CA LEU A 377 -8.36 26.02 -15.61
C LEU A 377 -8.35 27.24 -14.67
N THR A 378 -9.31 28.15 -14.78
CA THR A 378 -9.40 29.35 -13.91
C THR A 378 -9.72 29.00 -12.46
N LYS A 379 -10.45 27.90 -12.20
CA LYS A 379 -10.61 27.36 -10.85
C LYS A 379 -9.27 26.99 -10.20
N LEU A 380 -8.24 26.64 -11.00
CA LEU A 380 -6.90 26.32 -10.53
C LEU A 380 -6.04 27.56 -10.25
N THR A 381 -6.39 28.74 -10.79
CA THR A 381 -5.62 30.00 -10.62
C THR A 381 -6.13 30.91 -9.48
N ARG A 382 -7.16 30.53 -8.71
CA ARG A 382 -7.80 31.46 -7.75
C ARG A 382 -6.77 32.05 -6.74
N PRO A 383 -6.91 33.35 -6.37
CA PRO A 383 -5.83 34.19 -5.85
C PRO A 383 -5.30 33.85 -4.44
N GLU A 384 -5.86 32.86 -3.74
CA GLU A 384 -5.26 32.34 -2.49
C GLU A 384 -4.10 31.36 -2.76
N LEU A 385 -3.82 31.07 -4.03
CA LEU A 385 -2.89 30.03 -4.50
C LEU A 385 -1.76 30.58 -5.40
N ALA A 386 -1.65 31.90 -5.52
CA ALA A 386 -0.67 32.53 -6.38
C ALA A 386 0.74 32.35 -5.80
N ASP A 387 1.63 31.87 -6.66
CA ASP A 387 3.05 31.54 -6.48
C ASP A 387 3.35 30.13 -5.93
N ARG A 388 2.55 29.60 -5.00
CA ARG A 388 2.59 28.20 -4.55
C ARG A 388 1.22 27.75 -4.06
N LEU A 389 0.71 26.65 -4.60
CA LEU A 389 -0.47 25.99 -4.02
C LEU A 389 0.00 25.27 -2.75
N SER A 390 -0.12 25.94 -1.61
CA SER A 390 0.17 25.38 -0.28
C SER A 390 -1.11 24.85 0.35
N LEU A 391 -1.22 23.52 0.47
CA LEU A 391 -2.34 22.86 1.15
C LEU A 391 -1.92 22.53 2.58
N ALA A 392 -2.72 22.93 3.58
CA ALA A 392 -2.47 22.57 4.97
C ALA A 392 -3.56 21.63 5.50
N PHE A 393 -3.15 20.46 5.99
CA PHE A 393 -4.05 19.51 6.65
C PHE A 393 -3.72 19.46 8.14
N GLN A 394 -4.74 19.51 8.99
CA GLN A 394 -4.60 19.39 10.43
C GLN A 394 -5.22 18.09 10.93
N LEU A 395 -4.57 17.47 11.92
CA LEU A 395 -5.16 16.35 12.65
C LEU A 395 -6.51 16.77 13.27
N PRO A 396 -7.55 15.92 13.19
CA PRO A 396 -8.83 16.20 13.80
C PRO A 396 -8.67 16.35 15.32
N LYS A 397 -9.50 17.21 15.92
CA LYS A 397 -9.54 17.32 17.38
C LYS A 397 -10.06 16.01 17.95
N LEU A 398 -9.40 15.53 19.00
CA LEU A 398 -9.85 14.35 19.73
C LEU A 398 -11.19 14.65 20.42
N PRO A 399 -12.07 13.65 20.56
CA PRO A 399 -13.23 13.77 21.43
C PRO A 399 -12.76 13.86 22.91
N GLY A 400 -13.14 14.93 23.60
CA GLY A 400 -12.78 15.20 25.00
C GLY A 400 -11.64 16.22 25.16
N ASP A 401 -11.54 16.82 26.35
CA ASP A 401 -10.55 17.85 26.69
C ASP A 401 -9.24 17.27 27.26
N HIS A 402 -9.03 15.95 27.11
CA HIS A 402 -7.91 15.23 27.70
C HIS A 402 -7.04 14.58 26.62
N GLY A 403 -5.73 14.72 26.81
CA GLY A 403 -4.72 14.14 25.94
C GLY A 403 -4.37 14.99 24.71
N TYR A 404 -3.45 14.47 23.91
CA TYR A 404 -3.05 15.09 22.65
C TYR A 404 -2.63 14.04 21.64
N VAL A 405 -2.77 14.34 20.35
CA VAL A 405 -2.06 13.66 19.25
C VAL A 405 -1.28 14.71 18.48
N ARG A 406 -0.03 14.36 18.14
CA ARG A 406 0.87 15.22 17.39
C ARG A 406 1.65 14.44 16.35
N LEU A 407 1.94 15.11 15.25
CA LEU A 407 2.86 14.67 14.21
C LEU A 407 4.28 14.61 14.77
N ARG A 408 4.91 13.45 14.58
CA ARG A 408 6.32 13.21 14.87
C ARG A 408 7.15 13.46 13.62
N ASP A 409 6.75 12.88 12.51
CA ASP A 409 7.52 12.94 11.27
C ASP A 409 6.61 12.82 10.05
N VAL A 410 7.11 13.32 8.92
CA VAL A 410 6.46 13.17 7.60
C VAL A 410 7.55 12.86 6.59
N LYS A 411 7.45 11.70 5.97
CA LYS A 411 8.43 11.18 5.02
C LYS A 411 7.74 10.81 3.72
N VAL A 412 8.36 11.21 2.61
CA VAL A 412 7.99 10.71 1.28
C VAL A 412 8.83 9.48 0.97
N GLU A 413 8.17 8.35 0.81
CA GLU A 413 8.78 7.08 0.45
C GLU A 413 8.49 6.74 -1.02
N LYS A 414 9.04 5.62 -1.49
CA LYS A 414 8.87 5.18 -2.88
C LYS A 414 7.40 4.86 -3.21
N GLU A 415 6.64 4.35 -2.25
CA GLU A 415 5.28 3.83 -2.45
C GLU A 415 4.19 4.79 -1.96
N GLY A 416 4.56 5.86 -1.23
CA GLY A 416 3.59 6.77 -0.65
C GLY A 416 4.20 7.76 0.33
N ILE A 417 3.33 8.40 1.08
CA ILE A 417 3.69 9.37 2.12
C ILE A 417 3.40 8.70 3.47
N ARG A 418 4.45 8.52 4.28
CA ARG A 418 4.35 8.00 5.65
C ARG A 418 4.33 9.17 6.63
N VAL A 419 3.39 9.11 7.56
CA VAL A 419 3.21 10.10 8.62
C VAL A 419 3.26 9.39 9.96
N ASP A 420 4.21 9.79 10.80
CA ASP A 420 4.36 9.24 12.14
C ASP A 420 3.64 10.15 13.15
N LEU A 421 2.89 9.52 14.06
CA LEU A 421 2.06 10.16 15.07
C LEU A 421 2.48 9.71 16.46
N SER A 422 2.29 10.59 17.45
CA SER A 422 2.35 10.21 18.85
C SER A 422 1.28 10.91 19.65
N GLY A 423 0.74 10.25 20.65
CA GLY A 423 -0.20 10.85 21.58
C GLY A 423 -0.02 10.36 23.00
N ALA A 424 -0.74 10.99 23.91
CA ALA A 424 -0.81 10.61 25.31
C ALA A 424 -2.14 11.03 25.93
N GLY A 425 -2.58 10.31 26.96
CA GLY A 425 -3.79 10.63 27.74
C GLY A 425 -5.09 10.62 26.94
N LEU A 426 -5.21 9.73 25.95
CA LEU A 426 -6.38 9.66 25.08
C LEU A 426 -7.50 8.89 25.79
N SER A 427 -8.73 9.38 25.71
CA SER A 427 -9.90 8.66 26.24
C SER A 427 -10.82 8.25 25.09
N VAL A 428 -11.33 7.02 25.16
CA VAL A 428 -12.26 6.45 24.17
C VAL A 428 -13.42 5.82 24.93
N GLY A 429 -14.66 5.98 24.44
CA GLY A 429 -15.87 5.55 25.16
C GLY A 429 -16.68 6.73 25.70
N LYS A 430 -17.77 6.43 26.40
CA LYS A 430 -18.70 7.45 26.94
C LYS A 430 -18.25 8.03 28.27
#